data_AF-A0A351Y910-F1
#
_entry.id   AF-A0A351Y910-F1
#
_cell.length_a   1.000
_cell.length_b   1.000
_cell.length_c   1.000
_cell.angle_alpha   90.00
_cell.angle_beta   90.00
_cell.angle_gamma   90.00
#
_symmetry.space_group_name_H-M   'P 1'
#
loop_
_entity.id
_entity.type
_entity.pdbx_description
1 polymer ?
#
loop_
_entity_poly.entity_id
_entity_poly.type
_entity_poly.pdbx_seq_one_letter_code
_entity_poly.pdbx_strand_id
1 'polypeptide(L)'
;VTDGEEKEIASVFIANDGLLTFTMPQSSVLIDFEIATPKTLSFTASDALKTGEFLVNSLTTTSAFPTDEVEFVPTLNEGFLTSDATFFYQEGKELTKRKDSLGETRFFFTVPSEGEVNVTCQADRYYSVTFKGEADTFSVSDKDAIFKAGEKASFAIKANEGYQIDSVSITGVEVSLEDGKYVFTMPAHDVEIVVKTSEVKTVSLVFKKGTGVSSFEARDEKNNKIYDYGAVTVGSKVTLSFGFENGYEFKSLTSNNTNVAFKKESDTSYSFIVIEMEETLTLTLEGQKIVYPAINLVDSSKLFTSFDLSSSTTGRKNNVTFPFEEVPTSEKVTIYANAKKDTVDTSTFKVESSLKDTTITVTGDQGYSDVQMAFSFVMPNSPISLTLSIDKKAVEEENTNPLALSMDQYQLEYNFDGSDQYVQTDGKFSLGKTIYLHSLLTEEQFTGNSMVKSGYYFFGFQFVRADWQGKVQQVGKLVKITSYNQVSSVLLNNTYYSFFSKEPLTVKIDVFENSKFK
;
A
#
# COMPACT_ATOMS: atom_id res chain seq x y z
N VAL A 1 72.71 -42.44 -70.10
CA VAL A 1 72.33 -41.80 -71.37
C VAL A 1 73.08 -42.46 -72.53
N THR A 2 72.36 -42.85 -73.58
CA THR A 2 72.76 -42.72 -75.00
C THR A 2 71.45 -42.75 -75.79
N ASP A 3 71.11 -41.61 -76.41
CA ASP A 3 69.84 -41.22 -77.07
C ASP A 3 68.79 -40.52 -76.21
N GLY A 4 68.98 -39.20 -76.04
CA GLY A 4 67.99 -38.13 -76.23
C GLY A 4 66.72 -38.03 -75.36
N GLU A 5 66.19 -39.12 -74.83
CA GLU A 5 64.98 -39.15 -74.00
C GLU A 5 65.34 -39.51 -72.56
N GLU A 6 64.97 -38.64 -71.61
CA GLU A 6 64.89 -39.01 -70.20
C GLU A 6 63.74 -40.00 -70.02
N LYS A 7 64.03 -41.29 -70.13
CA LYS A 7 63.16 -42.34 -69.59
C LYS A 7 63.48 -42.55 -68.13
N GLU A 8 62.47 -42.30 -67.31
CA GLU A 8 62.40 -42.70 -65.91
C GLU A 8 62.45 -44.24 -65.85
N ILE A 9 63.59 -44.81 -65.41
CA ILE A 9 63.78 -46.26 -65.32
C ILE A 9 63.88 -46.66 -63.85
N ALA A 10 63.01 -47.60 -63.47
CA ALA A 10 62.89 -48.27 -62.18
C ALA A 10 62.25 -47.44 -61.05
N SER A 11 61.15 -47.99 -60.53
CA SER A 11 60.54 -47.58 -59.27
C SER A 11 61.50 -47.88 -58.11
N VAL A 12 62.04 -46.82 -57.53
CA VAL A 12 62.89 -46.89 -56.33
C VAL A 12 62.00 -47.15 -55.11
N PHE A 13 62.32 -48.20 -54.35
CA PHE A 13 61.71 -48.44 -53.04
C PHE A 13 62.68 -48.01 -51.94
N ILE A 14 62.26 -47.03 -51.15
CA ILE A 14 62.91 -46.64 -49.90
C ILE A 14 62.17 -47.38 -48.77
N ALA A 15 62.89 -48.22 -48.02
CA ALA A 15 62.35 -48.87 -46.83
C ALA A 15 62.45 -47.94 -45.61
N ASN A 16 61.53 -48.10 -44.64
CA ASN A 16 61.43 -47.24 -43.44
C ASN A 16 62.64 -47.32 -42.49
N ASP A 17 63.61 -48.19 -42.74
CA ASP A 17 64.88 -48.33 -42.02
C ASP A 17 66.05 -47.61 -42.71
N GLY A 18 65.79 -46.89 -43.80
CA GLY A 18 66.81 -46.20 -44.59
C GLY A 18 67.56 -47.10 -45.59
N LEU A 19 67.15 -48.37 -45.75
CA LEU A 19 67.80 -49.28 -46.68
C LEU A 19 67.28 -49.06 -48.12
N LEU A 20 68.08 -48.40 -48.95
CA LEU A 20 67.85 -48.32 -50.39
C LEU A 20 68.22 -49.67 -51.04
N THR A 21 67.27 -50.29 -51.77
CA THR A 21 67.54 -51.46 -52.59
C THR A 21 67.07 -51.26 -54.03
N PHE A 22 67.94 -51.58 -54.99
CA PHE A 22 67.67 -51.49 -56.42
C PHE A 22 68.49 -52.55 -57.19
N THR A 23 67.98 -52.97 -58.34
CA THR A 23 68.69 -53.91 -59.23
C THR A 23 69.61 -53.13 -60.15
N MET A 24 70.91 -53.39 -60.10
CA MET A 24 71.90 -52.70 -60.94
C MET A 24 71.64 -52.99 -62.44
N PRO A 25 71.41 -51.97 -63.28
CA PRO A 25 71.24 -52.15 -64.72
C PRO A 25 72.58 -52.41 -65.43
N GLN A 26 72.51 -52.76 -66.72
CA GLN A 26 73.67 -53.01 -67.59
C GLN A 26 74.46 -51.73 -67.95
N SER A 27 74.04 -50.55 -67.48
CA SER A 27 74.62 -49.24 -67.76
C SER A 27 75.02 -48.52 -66.46
N SER A 28 75.92 -47.55 -66.56
CA SER A 28 76.28 -46.70 -65.41
C SER A 28 75.06 -45.96 -64.87
N VAL A 29 74.83 -46.09 -63.57
CA VAL A 29 73.82 -45.33 -62.82
C VAL A 29 74.51 -44.21 -62.06
N LEU A 30 73.95 -43.00 -62.14
CA LEU A 30 74.21 -41.94 -61.17
C LEU A 30 73.08 -41.99 -60.14
N ILE A 31 73.42 -42.01 -58.85
CA ILE A 31 72.43 -41.90 -57.77
C ILE A 31 72.81 -40.68 -56.95
N ASP A 32 72.08 -39.58 -57.17
CA ASP A 32 72.17 -38.41 -56.33
C ASP A 32 71.19 -38.55 -55.16
N PHE A 33 71.69 -38.32 -53.95
CA PHE A 33 70.88 -38.28 -52.73
C PHE A 33 70.83 -36.85 -52.22
N GLU A 34 69.64 -36.26 -52.16
CA GLU A 34 69.42 -35.04 -51.40
C GLU A 34 69.06 -35.40 -49.96
N ILE A 35 70.08 -35.47 -49.09
CA ILE A 35 69.87 -35.70 -47.66
C ILE A 35 69.43 -34.37 -47.03
N ALA A 36 68.14 -34.29 -46.69
CA ALA A 36 67.62 -33.15 -45.94
C ALA A 36 68.37 -32.99 -44.61
N THR A 37 68.96 -31.81 -44.38
CA THR A 37 69.63 -31.51 -43.11
C THR A 37 68.61 -31.04 -42.07
N PRO A 38 68.73 -31.47 -40.80
CA PRO A 38 67.83 -31.03 -39.76
C PRO A 38 68.03 -29.53 -39.51
N LYS A 39 66.94 -28.80 -39.41
CA LYS A 39 66.91 -27.36 -39.08
C LYS A 39 67.05 -27.20 -37.57
N THR A 40 67.89 -26.28 -37.13
CA THR A 40 67.88 -25.81 -35.73
C THR A 40 66.57 -25.08 -35.45
N LEU A 41 65.92 -25.43 -34.34
CA LEU A 41 64.74 -24.76 -33.83
C LEU A 41 65.17 -23.80 -32.72
N SER A 42 64.73 -22.54 -32.82
CA SER A 42 65.06 -21.50 -31.85
C SER A 42 63.85 -20.62 -31.57
N PHE A 43 63.89 -19.85 -30.48
CA PHE A 43 62.91 -18.80 -30.22
C PHE A 43 63.63 -17.53 -29.77
N THR A 44 63.01 -16.38 -30.02
CA THR A 44 63.48 -15.08 -29.54
C THR A 44 62.67 -14.69 -28.31
N ALA A 45 63.32 -14.62 -27.15
CA ALA A 45 62.72 -14.11 -25.93
C ALA A 45 62.27 -12.65 -26.12
N SER A 46 61.13 -12.28 -25.53
CA SER A 46 60.55 -10.95 -25.62
C SER A 46 59.86 -10.56 -24.31
N ASP A 47 59.33 -9.35 -24.23
CA ASP A 47 58.54 -8.92 -23.07
C ASP A 47 57.35 -9.88 -22.81
N ALA A 48 56.79 -10.48 -23.88
CA ALA A 48 55.74 -11.49 -23.78
C ALA A 48 56.27 -12.91 -23.55
N LEU A 49 57.27 -13.37 -24.32
CA LEU A 49 57.74 -14.75 -24.32
C LEU A 49 58.98 -14.95 -23.43
N LYS A 50 58.81 -15.70 -22.35
CA LYS A 50 59.86 -16.01 -21.37
C LYS A 50 60.76 -17.17 -21.83
N THR A 51 60.14 -18.30 -22.15
CA THR A 51 60.79 -19.53 -22.62
C THR A 51 59.83 -20.30 -23.53
N GLY A 52 60.32 -21.24 -24.32
CA GLY A 52 59.48 -22.17 -25.06
C GLY A 52 60.16 -23.51 -25.29
N GLU A 53 59.36 -24.57 -25.39
CA GLU A 53 59.80 -25.93 -25.69
C GLU A 53 59.28 -26.37 -27.05
N PHE A 54 60.10 -27.08 -27.83
CA PHE A 54 59.72 -27.69 -29.10
C PHE A 54 59.58 -29.20 -28.91
N LEU A 55 58.48 -29.78 -29.38
CA LEU A 55 58.24 -31.21 -29.32
C LEU A 55 57.99 -31.79 -30.71
N VAL A 56 58.64 -32.91 -31.02
CA VAL A 56 58.35 -33.76 -32.18
C VAL A 56 58.02 -35.15 -31.64
N ASN A 57 56.88 -35.72 -32.03
CA ASN A 57 56.36 -36.99 -31.48
C ASN A 57 56.36 -37.02 -29.93
N SER A 58 55.99 -35.89 -29.30
CA SER A 58 55.98 -35.66 -27.84
C SER A 58 57.34 -35.77 -27.13
N LEU A 59 58.46 -35.71 -27.86
CA LEU A 59 59.81 -35.62 -27.30
C LEU A 59 60.37 -34.22 -27.50
N THR A 60 60.97 -33.64 -26.45
CA THR A 60 61.61 -32.32 -26.52
C THR A 60 62.85 -32.35 -27.42
N THR A 61 62.97 -31.35 -28.29
CA THR A 61 64.06 -31.24 -29.27
C THR A 61 64.53 -29.81 -29.49
N THR A 62 65.71 -29.65 -30.08
CA THR A 62 66.26 -28.37 -30.57
C THR A 62 66.53 -28.40 -32.09
N SER A 63 66.17 -29.49 -32.76
CA SER A 63 66.25 -29.62 -34.22
C SER A 63 65.18 -30.58 -34.77
N ALA A 64 64.76 -30.36 -36.01
CA ALA A 64 63.78 -31.19 -36.71
C ALA A 64 64.04 -31.17 -38.23
N PHE A 65 63.64 -32.21 -38.95
CA PHE A 65 63.79 -32.27 -40.40
C PHE A 65 62.71 -31.46 -41.11
N PRO A 66 62.97 -30.93 -42.32
CA PRO A 66 61.91 -30.41 -43.18
C PRO A 66 60.74 -31.39 -43.29
N THR A 67 59.52 -30.88 -43.30
CA THR A 67 58.24 -31.63 -43.26
C THR A 67 57.83 -32.24 -41.91
N ASP A 68 58.68 -32.27 -40.88
CA ASP A 68 58.24 -32.63 -39.52
C ASP A 68 57.17 -31.64 -39.02
N GLU A 69 56.12 -32.14 -38.34
CA GLU A 69 55.22 -31.30 -37.55
C GLU A 69 55.78 -31.13 -36.13
N VAL A 70 55.97 -29.89 -35.71
CA VAL A 70 56.52 -29.49 -34.42
C VAL A 70 55.42 -28.84 -33.58
N GLU A 71 55.23 -29.32 -32.35
CA GLU A 71 54.49 -28.60 -31.31
C GLU A 71 55.41 -27.59 -30.63
N PHE A 72 54.92 -26.37 -30.40
CA PHE A 72 55.58 -25.34 -29.60
C PHE A 72 54.76 -25.07 -28.34
N VAL A 73 55.40 -25.22 -27.18
CA VAL A 73 54.81 -24.99 -25.85
C VAL A 73 55.43 -23.73 -25.26
N PRO A 74 54.78 -22.56 -25.36
CA PRO A 74 55.29 -21.30 -24.82
C PRO A 74 55.05 -21.17 -23.32
N THR A 75 56.02 -20.57 -22.63
CA THR A 75 55.84 -19.97 -21.30
C THR A 75 55.91 -18.46 -21.44
N LEU A 76 54.81 -17.77 -21.14
CA LEU A 76 54.75 -16.31 -21.20
C LEU A 76 55.17 -15.67 -19.87
N ASN A 77 55.52 -14.39 -19.91
CA ASN A 77 55.71 -13.56 -18.72
C ASN A 77 54.36 -13.19 -18.08
N GLU A 78 54.40 -12.74 -16.83
CA GLU A 78 53.21 -12.24 -16.12
C GLU A 78 52.58 -11.05 -16.86
N GLY A 79 51.24 -11.04 -16.93
CA GLY A 79 50.47 -10.05 -17.69
C GLY A 79 50.24 -10.40 -19.16
N PHE A 80 50.55 -11.62 -19.62
CA PHE A 80 50.25 -12.07 -20.99
C PHE A 80 49.45 -13.37 -21.00
N LEU A 81 48.50 -13.50 -21.94
CA LEU A 81 47.63 -14.69 -22.06
C LEU A 81 47.97 -15.51 -23.30
N THR A 82 48.21 -16.81 -23.11
CA THR A 82 48.44 -17.78 -24.19
C THR A 82 47.23 -17.92 -25.13
N SER A 83 46.03 -17.59 -24.66
CA SER A 83 44.82 -17.52 -25.49
C SER A 83 44.82 -16.38 -26.51
N ASP A 84 45.69 -15.38 -26.35
CA ASP A 84 45.63 -14.11 -27.09
C ASP A 84 46.96 -13.79 -27.79
N ALA A 85 48.01 -14.55 -27.47
CA ALA A 85 49.30 -14.49 -28.16
C ALA A 85 49.23 -15.11 -29.57
N THR A 86 49.87 -14.44 -30.53
CA THR A 86 50.18 -14.96 -31.87
C THR A 86 51.68 -15.26 -31.93
N PHE A 87 52.03 -16.43 -32.47
CA PHE A 87 53.42 -16.85 -32.63
C PHE A 87 53.75 -17.02 -34.11
N PHE A 88 54.97 -16.67 -34.51
CA PHE A 88 55.45 -16.79 -35.89
C PHE A 88 56.77 -17.57 -35.92
N TYR A 89 56.90 -18.59 -36.78
CA TYR A 89 58.11 -19.43 -36.89
C TYR A 89 59.11 -18.93 -37.95
N GLN A 90 58.64 -18.06 -38.84
CA GLN A 90 59.40 -17.26 -39.81
C GLN A 90 58.67 -15.91 -39.99
N GLU A 91 59.32 -14.92 -40.61
CA GLU A 91 58.70 -13.62 -40.91
C GLU A 91 57.36 -13.80 -41.65
N GLY A 92 56.27 -13.30 -41.05
CA GLY A 92 54.92 -13.41 -41.60
C GLY A 92 54.28 -14.82 -41.60
N LYS A 93 54.93 -15.85 -41.04
CA LYS A 93 54.38 -17.22 -40.98
C LYS A 93 53.95 -17.62 -39.57
N GLU A 94 52.65 -17.56 -39.32
CA GLU A 94 52.02 -17.91 -38.04
C GLU A 94 52.06 -19.41 -37.72
N LEU A 95 52.14 -19.76 -36.44
CA LEU A 95 51.89 -21.12 -35.95
C LEU A 95 50.39 -21.41 -35.94
N THR A 96 50.02 -22.63 -36.34
CA THR A 96 48.64 -23.13 -36.28
C THR A 96 48.24 -23.38 -34.84
N LYS A 97 47.24 -22.64 -34.37
CA LYS A 97 46.64 -22.78 -33.04
C LYS A 97 45.57 -23.87 -33.04
N ARG A 98 45.68 -24.85 -32.14
CA ARG A 98 44.70 -25.94 -31.95
C ARG A 98 44.34 -26.06 -30.47
N LYS A 99 43.17 -26.64 -30.17
CA LYS A 99 42.86 -27.12 -28.82
C LYS A 99 43.12 -28.62 -28.74
N ASP A 100 43.74 -29.06 -27.65
CA ASP A 100 43.86 -30.49 -27.34
C ASP A 100 42.57 -31.06 -26.73
N SER A 101 42.60 -32.34 -26.32
CA SER A 101 41.47 -33.04 -25.72
C SER A 101 41.06 -32.52 -24.33
N LEU A 102 41.90 -31.72 -23.67
CA LEU A 102 41.60 -31.03 -22.41
C LEU A 102 41.11 -29.59 -22.65
N GLY A 103 41.17 -29.12 -23.90
CA GLY A 103 40.79 -27.78 -24.30
C GLY A 103 41.91 -26.75 -24.16
N GLU A 104 43.13 -27.18 -23.81
CA GLU A 104 44.31 -26.31 -23.71
C GLU A 104 44.77 -25.87 -25.10
N THR A 105 45.34 -24.67 -25.18
CA THR A 105 45.82 -24.11 -26.45
C THR A 105 47.22 -24.61 -26.75
N ARG A 106 47.38 -25.28 -27.90
CA ARG A 106 48.63 -25.80 -28.44
C ARG A 106 48.96 -25.09 -29.76
N PHE A 107 50.26 -24.96 -30.08
CA PHE A 107 50.72 -24.29 -31.29
C PHE A 107 51.56 -25.25 -32.13
N PHE A 108 51.32 -25.31 -33.44
CA PHE A 108 51.96 -26.25 -34.35
C PHE A 108 52.50 -25.56 -35.60
N PHE A 109 53.59 -26.06 -36.15
CA PHE A 109 54.02 -25.70 -37.51
C PHE A 109 54.72 -26.88 -38.19
N THR A 110 54.76 -26.86 -39.51
CA THR A 110 55.56 -27.80 -40.31
C THR A 110 56.91 -27.15 -40.61
N VAL A 111 58.01 -27.86 -40.36
CA VAL A 111 59.37 -27.34 -40.59
C VAL A 111 59.56 -27.06 -42.10
N PRO A 112 59.92 -25.82 -42.48
CA PRO A 112 60.12 -25.46 -43.87
C PRO A 112 61.43 -26.02 -44.43
N SER A 113 61.46 -26.31 -45.74
CA SER A 113 62.68 -26.67 -46.47
C SER A 113 63.70 -25.53 -46.47
N GLU A 114 63.23 -24.28 -46.60
CA GLU A 114 64.06 -23.08 -46.73
C GLU A 114 63.95 -22.11 -45.55
N GLY A 115 65.01 -21.33 -45.35
CA GLY A 115 65.16 -20.40 -44.24
C GLY A 115 65.55 -21.07 -42.91
N GLU A 116 65.72 -20.21 -41.90
CA GLU A 116 65.90 -20.59 -40.49
C GLU A 116 64.52 -20.71 -39.80
N VAL A 117 64.48 -21.34 -38.62
CA VAL A 117 63.28 -21.41 -37.78
C VAL A 117 63.55 -20.71 -36.46
N ASN A 118 62.89 -19.57 -36.26
CA ASN A 118 63.00 -18.74 -35.07
C ASN A 118 61.60 -18.29 -34.65
N VAL A 119 61.09 -18.88 -33.57
CA VAL A 119 59.77 -18.52 -33.04
C VAL A 119 59.80 -17.17 -32.33
N THR A 120 58.95 -16.28 -32.79
CA THR A 120 58.70 -14.97 -32.19
C THR A 120 57.27 -14.91 -31.65
N CYS A 121 57.01 -14.00 -30.72
CA CYS A 121 55.71 -13.85 -30.06
C CYS A 121 55.24 -12.40 -30.13
N GLN A 122 53.99 -12.19 -30.56
CA GLN A 122 53.26 -10.93 -30.48
C GLN A 122 52.04 -11.14 -29.58
N ALA A 123 51.96 -10.39 -28.48
CA ALA A 123 50.85 -10.46 -27.53
C ALA A 123 50.65 -9.11 -26.84
N ASP A 124 49.41 -8.76 -26.53
CA ASP A 124 49.09 -7.58 -25.73
C ASP A 124 49.29 -7.86 -24.23
N ARG A 125 49.76 -6.84 -23.50
CA ARG A 125 49.87 -6.90 -22.03
C ARG A 125 48.53 -6.55 -21.37
N TYR A 126 48.11 -7.43 -20.48
CA TYR A 126 47.02 -7.27 -19.54
C TYR A 126 47.52 -6.68 -18.22
N TYR A 127 46.66 -5.87 -17.61
CA TYR A 127 46.86 -5.23 -16.32
C TYR A 127 45.71 -5.59 -15.38
N SER A 128 46.03 -5.70 -14.10
CA SER A 128 45.10 -6.05 -13.03
C SER A 128 44.46 -4.82 -12.39
N VAL A 129 43.28 -5.01 -11.81
CA VAL A 129 42.61 -4.03 -10.96
C VAL A 129 42.48 -4.62 -9.57
N THR A 130 42.93 -3.85 -8.57
CA THR A 130 42.89 -4.23 -7.16
C THR A 130 41.98 -3.28 -6.38
N PHE A 131 41.29 -3.79 -5.37
CA PHE A 131 40.34 -3.03 -4.57
C PHE A 131 40.82 -2.92 -3.12
N LYS A 132 40.71 -1.72 -2.55
CA LYS A 132 41.20 -1.40 -1.21
C LYS A 132 40.18 -0.59 -0.45
N GLY A 133 39.91 -1.02 0.77
CA GLY A 133 38.98 -0.42 1.71
C GLY A 133 38.88 -1.32 2.93
N GLU A 134 37.93 -1.04 3.81
CA GLU A 134 37.70 -1.89 4.98
C GLU A 134 37.00 -3.19 4.58
N ALA A 135 37.49 -4.32 5.08
CA ALA A 135 36.92 -5.63 4.78
C ALA A 135 35.45 -5.71 5.22
N ASP A 136 34.64 -6.47 4.49
CA ASP A 136 33.21 -6.70 4.74
C ASP A 136 32.30 -5.44 4.72
N THR A 137 32.82 -4.24 4.44
CA THR A 137 32.02 -3.00 4.29
C THR A 137 31.44 -2.81 2.88
N PHE A 138 32.03 -3.43 1.86
CA PHE A 138 31.56 -3.40 0.48
C PHE A 138 31.80 -4.73 -0.26
N SER A 139 31.21 -4.85 -1.45
CA SER A 139 31.37 -5.96 -2.38
C SER A 139 31.55 -5.44 -3.81
N VAL A 140 32.25 -6.22 -4.65
CA VAL A 140 32.62 -5.86 -6.03
C VAL A 140 32.34 -7.02 -6.98
N SER A 141 31.71 -6.73 -8.12
CA SER A 141 31.60 -7.69 -9.24
C SER A 141 32.95 -7.91 -9.91
N ASP A 142 33.30 -9.16 -10.23
CA ASP A 142 34.45 -9.50 -11.09
C ASP A 142 35.80 -8.95 -10.60
N LYS A 143 36.06 -9.08 -9.29
CA LYS A 143 37.25 -8.56 -8.61
C LYS A 143 38.61 -9.03 -9.15
N ASP A 144 38.63 -10.10 -9.95
CA ASP A 144 39.84 -10.72 -10.55
C ASP A 144 39.95 -10.43 -12.06
N ALA A 145 39.18 -9.47 -12.58
CA ALA A 145 39.21 -9.09 -13.99
C ALA A 145 40.52 -8.38 -14.38
N ILE A 146 40.97 -8.66 -15.60
CA ILE A 146 42.18 -8.11 -16.22
C ILE A 146 41.83 -7.48 -17.57
N PHE A 147 42.51 -6.39 -17.92
CA PHE A 147 42.19 -5.56 -19.09
C PHE A 147 43.45 -5.14 -19.85
N LYS A 148 43.35 -4.94 -21.17
CA LYS A 148 44.43 -4.33 -21.97
C LYS A 148 44.43 -2.82 -21.76
N ALA A 149 45.60 -2.19 -21.93
CA ALA A 149 45.68 -0.73 -21.92
C ALA A 149 44.79 -0.12 -23.02
N GLY A 150 43.98 0.87 -22.67
CA GLY A 150 43.01 1.51 -23.56
C GLY A 150 41.60 0.89 -23.57
N GLU A 151 41.41 -0.29 -22.98
CA GLU A 151 40.06 -0.87 -22.82
C GLU A 151 39.26 -0.16 -21.71
N LYS A 152 37.93 -0.21 -21.78
CA LYS A 152 37.06 0.30 -20.72
C LYS A 152 36.83 -0.77 -19.66
N ALA A 153 37.39 -0.58 -18.47
CA ALA A 153 37.05 -1.36 -17.29
C ALA A 153 35.75 -0.81 -16.66
N SER A 154 34.92 -1.70 -16.11
CA SER A 154 33.61 -1.33 -15.54
C SER A 154 33.25 -2.23 -14.37
N PHE A 155 33.05 -1.63 -13.19
CA PHE A 155 32.81 -2.36 -11.94
C PHE A 155 31.53 -1.90 -11.24
N ALA A 156 30.72 -2.85 -10.77
CA ALA A 156 29.65 -2.59 -9.82
C ALA A 156 30.20 -2.77 -8.40
N ILE A 157 30.28 -1.67 -7.66
CA ILE A 157 30.69 -1.65 -6.24
C ILE A 157 29.44 -1.35 -5.42
N LYS A 158 29.17 -2.17 -4.41
CA LYS A 158 27.99 -2.07 -3.55
C LYS A 158 28.41 -2.07 -2.09
N ALA A 159 27.93 -1.10 -1.29
CA ALA A 159 28.07 -1.18 0.16
C ALA A 159 27.30 -2.38 0.71
N ASN A 160 27.87 -3.02 1.73
CA ASN A 160 27.23 -4.12 2.43
C ASN A 160 26.23 -3.59 3.46
N GLU A 161 25.45 -4.49 4.07
CA GLU A 161 24.41 -4.10 5.03
C GLU A 161 25.01 -3.35 6.23
N GLY A 162 24.40 -2.22 6.61
CA GLY A 162 24.92 -1.34 7.64
C GLY A 162 25.94 -0.29 7.18
N TYR A 163 26.34 -0.28 5.90
CA TYR A 163 27.32 0.67 5.36
C TYR A 163 26.81 1.47 4.16
N GLN A 164 27.46 2.59 3.89
CA GLN A 164 27.30 3.41 2.68
C GLN A 164 28.67 3.70 2.06
N ILE A 165 28.71 3.94 0.74
CA ILE A 165 29.93 4.36 0.04
C ILE A 165 30.06 5.87 0.15
N ASP A 166 31.14 6.36 0.76
CA ASP A 166 31.44 7.79 0.87
C ASP A 166 32.11 8.32 -0.40
N SER A 167 33.08 7.56 -0.92
CA SER A 167 33.87 7.92 -2.10
C SER A 167 34.48 6.68 -2.74
N VAL A 168 34.58 6.67 -4.06
CA VAL A 168 35.45 5.75 -4.81
C VAL A 168 36.47 6.59 -5.57
N SER A 169 37.75 6.21 -5.48
CA SER A 169 38.82 6.85 -6.24
C SER A 169 39.68 5.83 -6.97
N ILE A 170 40.10 6.20 -8.17
CA ILE A 170 40.93 5.39 -9.07
C ILE A 170 42.25 6.11 -9.21
N THR A 171 43.35 5.46 -8.80
CA THR A 171 44.70 6.05 -8.83
C THR A 171 44.79 7.42 -8.11
N GLY A 172 43.95 7.62 -7.08
CA GLY A 172 43.87 8.85 -6.29
C GLY A 172 42.92 9.94 -6.81
N VAL A 173 42.25 9.74 -7.95
CA VAL A 173 41.22 10.66 -8.48
C VAL A 173 39.83 10.12 -8.15
N GLU A 174 38.97 10.93 -7.52
CA GLU A 174 37.58 10.53 -7.25
C GLU A 174 36.79 10.40 -8.56
N VAL A 175 35.99 9.34 -8.65
CA VAL A 175 35.22 8.99 -9.84
C VAL A 175 33.72 8.99 -9.55
N SER A 176 32.95 9.56 -10.47
CA SER A 176 31.49 9.57 -10.41
C SER A 176 30.91 8.21 -10.83
N LEU A 177 29.76 7.86 -10.27
CA LEU A 177 28.98 6.69 -10.66
C LEU A 177 28.19 6.99 -11.94
N GLU A 178 28.43 6.24 -13.01
CA GLU A 178 27.67 6.31 -14.27
C GLU A 178 26.85 5.02 -14.44
N ASP A 179 25.53 5.14 -14.62
CA ASP A 179 24.60 4.02 -14.78
C ASP A 179 24.75 2.87 -13.73
N GLY A 180 25.08 3.23 -12.49
CA GLY A 180 25.26 2.27 -11.40
C GLY A 180 26.61 1.54 -11.40
N LYS A 181 27.58 1.98 -12.21
CA LYS A 181 28.94 1.43 -12.27
C LYS A 181 30.01 2.51 -12.23
N TYR A 182 31.21 2.11 -11.86
CA TYR A 182 32.42 2.92 -12.02
C TYR A 182 33.11 2.49 -13.31
N VAL A 183 33.36 3.44 -14.22
CA VAL A 183 33.92 3.19 -15.55
C VAL A 183 35.16 4.03 -15.76
N PHE A 184 36.24 3.43 -16.26
CA PHE A 184 37.46 4.14 -16.64
C PHE A 184 38.17 3.42 -17.79
N THR A 185 39.05 4.15 -18.48
CA THR A 185 39.96 3.58 -19.48
C THR A 185 41.20 3.04 -18.78
N MET A 186 41.50 1.75 -18.96
CA MET A 186 42.64 1.09 -18.31
C MET A 186 43.96 1.72 -18.77
N PRO A 187 44.83 2.19 -17.86
CA PRO A 187 46.15 2.69 -18.22
C PRO A 187 47.13 1.54 -18.49
N ALA A 188 48.34 1.85 -18.95
CA ALA A 188 49.41 0.88 -19.14
C ALA A 188 50.16 0.55 -17.82
N HIS A 189 49.40 0.28 -16.75
CA HIS A 189 49.89 -0.19 -15.44
C HIS A 189 48.72 -0.77 -14.61
N ASP A 190 49.03 -1.58 -13.61
CA ASP A 190 48.05 -2.10 -12.65
C ASP A 190 47.40 -0.96 -11.84
N VAL A 191 46.12 -1.10 -11.51
CA VAL A 191 45.32 -0.03 -10.88
C VAL A 191 44.86 -0.42 -9.48
N GLU A 192 45.03 0.49 -8.52
CA GLU A 192 44.41 0.43 -7.19
C GLU A 192 43.15 1.32 -7.18
N ILE A 193 42.00 0.73 -6.88
CA ILE A 193 40.74 1.43 -6.63
C ILE A 193 40.51 1.46 -5.12
N VAL A 194 40.44 2.67 -4.56
CA VAL A 194 40.18 2.88 -3.14
C VAL A 194 38.71 3.20 -2.93
N VAL A 195 38.04 2.36 -2.15
CA VAL A 195 36.65 2.51 -1.71
C VAL A 195 36.67 2.94 -0.25
N LYS A 196 36.04 4.08 0.06
CA LYS A 196 35.78 4.51 1.43
C LYS A 196 34.31 4.33 1.75
N THR A 197 34.05 3.84 2.95
CA THR A 197 32.73 3.54 3.47
C THR A 197 32.58 4.09 4.87
N SER A 198 31.35 4.45 5.24
CA SER A 198 30.97 4.78 6.61
C SER A 198 29.79 3.93 7.07
N GLU A 199 29.68 3.73 8.38
CA GLU A 199 28.51 3.07 8.98
C GLU A 199 27.25 3.93 8.79
N VAL A 200 26.17 3.31 8.31
CA VAL A 200 24.85 3.90 8.24
C VAL A 200 24.27 3.97 9.65
N LYS A 201 24.41 5.14 10.27
CA LYS A 201 23.80 5.39 11.58
C LYS A 201 22.28 5.24 11.50
N THR A 202 21.72 4.43 12.40
CA THR A 202 20.28 4.24 12.56
C THR A 202 19.84 4.56 13.97
N VAL A 203 18.58 4.98 14.12
CA VAL A 203 17.92 5.27 15.40
C VAL A 203 16.63 4.47 15.46
N SER A 204 16.36 3.81 16.59
CA SER A 204 15.08 3.13 16.80
C SER A 204 13.98 4.14 17.15
N LEU A 205 12.86 4.14 16.42
CA LEU A 205 11.74 5.03 16.70
C LEU A 205 10.68 4.34 17.58
N VAL A 206 10.23 5.01 18.64
CA VAL A 206 9.15 4.54 19.52
C VAL A 206 8.06 5.61 19.57
N PHE A 207 6.83 5.25 19.25
CA PHE A 207 5.74 6.20 19.13
C PHE A 207 4.76 6.13 20.30
N LYS A 208 4.61 7.24 21.02
CA LYS A 208 3.64 7.38 22.12
C LYS A 208 2.43 8.17 21.64
N LYS A 209 1.33 7.44 21.45
CA LYS A 209 0.00 8.01 21.20
C LYS A 209 -0.43 8.89 22.38
N GLY A 210 -0.55 10.20 22.16
CA GLY A 210 -1.09 11.15 23.12
C GLY A 210 -2.60 11.39 22.93
N THR A 211 -3.13 12.36 23.69
CA THR A 211 -4.54 12.74 23.69
C THR A 211 -5.03 13.16 22.30
N GLY A 212 -6.26 12.78 21.93
CA GLY A 212 -6.93 13.24 20.71
C GLY A 212 -6.45 12.61 19.40
N VAL A 213 -5.35 11.84 19.42
CA VAL A 213 -5.00 10.94 18.32
C VAL A 213 -5.93 9.73 18.40
N SER A 214 -6.51 9.28 17.29
CA SER A 214 -7.28 8.02 17.23
C SER A 214 -6.45 6.88 16.65
N SER A 215 -5.67 7.15 15.59
CA SER A 215 -4.70 6.23 14.98
C SER A 215 -3.48 6.99 14.44
N PHE A 216 -2.38 6.27 14.18
CA PHE A 216 -1.26 6.82 13.40
C PHE A 216 -0.55 5.71 12.62
N GLU A 217 0.24 6.11 11.61
CA GLU A 217 1.15 5.26 10.86
C GLU A 217 2.42 6.06 10.50
N ALA A 218 3.59 5.44 10.66
CA ALA A 218 4.87 6.00 10.25
C ALA A 218 5.41 5.27 9.02
N ARG A 219 6.02 6.00 8.08
CA ARG A 219 6.67 5.46 6.87
C ARG A 219 8.01 6.11 6.57
N ASP A 220 8.91 5.32 6.00
CA ASP A 220 10.21 5.80 5.51
C ASP A 220 10.08 6.49 4.13
N GLU A 221 11.21 7.00 3.62
CA GLU A 221 11.31 7.63 2.30
C GLU A 221 11.00 6.70 1.12
N LYS A 222 11.09 5.38 1.32
CA LYS A 222 10.74 4.32 0.35
C LYS A 222 9.28 3.87 0.51
N ASN A 223 8.49 4.56 1.34
CA ASN A 223 7.10 4.27 1.66
C ASN A 223 6.87 2.93 2.40
N ASN A 224 7.92 2.33 2.98
CA ASN A 224 7.81 1.17 3.86
C ASN A 224 7.21 1.59 5.21
N LYS A 225 6.42 0.71 5.83
CA LYS A 225 5.84 0.96 7.15
C LYS A 225 6.89 0.77 8.26
N ILE A 226 7.05 1.78 9.09
CA ILE A 226 7.87 1.75 10.30
C ILE A 226 6.96 1.28 11.45
N TYR A 227 7.39 0.25 12.16
CA TYR A 227 6.74 -0.25 13.38
C TYR A 227 7.45 0.31 14.62
N ASP A 228 6.88 0.16 15.81
CA ASP A 228 7.58 0.50 17.07
C ASP A 228 8.91 -0.26 17.16
N TYR A 229 9.96 0.44 17.60
CA TYR A 229 11.36 0.01 17.60
C TYR A 229 11.95 -0.24 16.20
N GLY A 230 11.30 0.22 15.13
CA GLY A 230 11.86 0.22 13.79
C GLY A 230 13.09 1.11 13.70
N ALA A 231 14.21 0.55 13.26
CA ALA A 231 15.45 1.29 12.99
C ALA A 231 15.31 2.12 11.71
N VAL A 232 15.67 3.40 11.79
CA VAL A 232 15.57 4.36 10.67
C VAL A 232 16.88 5.12 10.54
N THR A 233 17.38 5.28 9.31
CA THR A 233 18.64 5.97 9.00
C THR A 233 18.60 7.45 9.39
N VAL A 234 19.65 7.93 10.06
CA VAL A 234 19.85 9.36 10.35
C VAL A 234 19.91 10.16 9.04
N GLY A 235 19.25 11.32 9.01
CA GLY A 235 19.13 12.18 7.83
C GLY A 235 17.98 11.81 6.90
N SER A 236 17.39 10.62 7.03
CA SER A 236 16.24 10.21 6.20
C SER A 236 14.95 10.90 6.61
N LYS A 237 14.00 10.99 5.66
CA LYS A 237 12.67 11.55 5.88
C LYS A 237 11.70 10.49 6.40
N VAL A 238 11.08 10.76 7.54
CA VAL A 238 9.93 9.99 8.05
C VAL A 238 8.65 10.76 7.81
N THR A 239 7.63 10.06 7.31
CA THR A 239 6.28 10.62 7.12
C THR A 239 5.33 9.96 8.10
N LEU A 240 4.58 10.78 8.83
CA LEU A 240 3.55 10.38 9.79
C LEU A 240 2.17 10.70 9.19
N SER A 241 1.27 9.73 9.28
CA SER A 241 -0.14 9.86 8.89
C SER A 241 -1.02 9.61 10.11
N PHE A 242 -2.00 10.47 10.37
CA PHE A 242 -2.81 10.46 11.59
C PHE A 242 -4.29 10.29 11.31
N GLY A 243 -4.97 9.54 12.18
CA GLY A 243 -6.37 9.76 12.50
C GLY A 243 -6.46 10.52 13.82
N PHE A 244 -7.35 11.52 13.89
CA PHE A 244 -7.68 12.22 15.13
C PHE A 244 -9.07 11.78 15.62
N GLU A 245 -9.36 12.06 16.88
CA GLU A 245 -10.72 12.03 17.43
C GLU A 245 -11.48 13.30 16.97
N ASN A 246 -12.82 13.27 16.93
CA ASN A 246 -13.59 14.43 16.49
C ASN A 246 -13.30 15.66 17.35
N GLY A 247 -13.01 16.79 16.69
CA GLY A 247 -12.61 18.02 17.36
C GLY A 247 -11.17 18.02 17.88
N TYR A 248 -10.26 17.24 17.30
CA TYR A 248 -8.81 17.33 17.52
C TYR A 248 -8.02 17.53 16.22
N GLU A 249 -6.91 18.25 16.32
CA GLU A 249 -5.90 18.39 15.26
C GLU A 249 -4.48 18.23 15.80
N PHE A 250 -3.48 18.06 14.93
CA PHE A 250 -2.09 17.89 15.35
C PHE A 250 -1.52 19.14 16.05
N LYS A 251 -0.94 18.95 17.24
CA LYS A 251 -0.34 20.05 18.03
C LYS A 251 1.19 20.05 17.96
N SER A 252 1.83 18.92 18.26
CA SER A 252 3.29 18.84 18.36
C SER A 252 3.84 17.43 18.20
N LEU A 253 5.10 17.38 17.75
CA LEU A 253 5.98 16.21 17.79
C LEU A 253 7.09 16.50 18.79
N THR A 254 7.23 15.70 19.84
CA THR A 254 8.33 15.86 20.82
C THR A 254 9.12 14.58 21.01
N SER A 255 10.45 14.71 21.10
CA SER A 255 11.36 13.66 21.53
C SER A 255 11.96 14.04 22.89
N ASN A 256 11.84 13.18 23.89
CA ASN A 256 12.36 13.42 25.25
C ASN A 256 12.02 14.83 25.80
N ASN A 257 10.77 15.26 25.60
CA ASN A 257 10.22 16.59 25.94
C ASN A 257 10.80 17.79 25.14
N THR A 258 11.63 17.55 24.12
CA THR A 258 12.14 18.56 23.20
C THR A 258 11.33 18.56 21.90
N ASN A 259 10.99 19.73 21.36
CA ASN A 259 10.26 19.84 20.09
C ASN A 259 11.11 19.32 18.92
N VAL A 260 10.55 18.40 18.13
CA VAL A 260 11.13 17.96 16.85
C VAL A 260 10.59 18.87 15.75
N ALA A 261 11.46 19.38 14.89
CA ALA A 261 11.05 20.17 13.74
C ALA A 261 10.31 19.28 12.72
N PHE A 262 9.08 19.65 12.37
CA PHE A 262 8.25 18.93 11.41
C PHE A 262 7.69 19.88 10.34
N LYS A 263 7.33 19.31 9.19
CA LYS A 263 6.65 19.97 8.08
C LYS A 263 5.24 19.39 7.94
N LYS A 264 4.23 20.25 7.84
CA LYS A 264 2.88 19.82 7.45
C LYS A 264 2.84 19.53 5.95
N GLU A 265 2.40 18.33 5.59
CA GLU A 265 2.22 17.89 4.19
C GLU A 265 0.73 17.93 3.80
N SER A 266 -0.16 17.59 4.74
CA SER A 266 -1.62 17.76 4.67
C SER A 266 -2.21 17.91 6.09
N ASP A 267 -3.53 18.04 6.25
CA ASP A 267 -4.15 18.12 7.59
C ASP A 267 -3.91 16.90 8.48
N THR A 268 -3.77 15.73 7.86
CA THR A 268 -3.52 14.45 8.52
C THR A 268 -2.12 13.89 8.29
N SER A 269 -1.24 14.58 7.55
CA SER A 269 0.10 14.10 7.23
C SER A 269 1.19 15.13 7.48
N TYR A 270 2.24 14.69 8.18
CA TYR A 270 3.35 15.51 8.64
C TYR A 270 4.66 14.74 8.41
N SER A 271 5.76 15.43 8.16
CA SER A 271 7.06 14.80 7.97
C SER A 271 8.15 15.46 8.80
N PHE A 272 9.19 14.70 9.14
CA PHE A 272 10.38 15.20 9.82
C PHE A 272 11.62 14.49 9.30
N ILE A 273 12.79 15.07 9.56
CA ILE A 273 14.08 14.45 9.28
C ILE A 273 14.57 13.79 10.56
N VAL A 274 14.97 12.51 10.48
CA VAL A 274 15.59 11.81 11.62
C VAL A 274 16.93 12.47 11.90
N ILE A 275 17.12 12.98 13.11
CA ILE A 275 18.38 13.58 13.55
C ILE A 275 19.02 12.69 14.62
N GLU A 276 20.35 12.61 14.60
CA GLU A 276 21.10 11.88 15.61
C GLU A 276 20.98 12.63 16.95
N MET A 277 20.23 12.04 17.88
CA MET A 277 20.04 12.56 19.24
C MET A 277 20.37 11.49 20.28
N GLU A 278 19.78 10.29 20.15
CA GLU A 278 19.98 9.14 21.03
C GLU A 278 19.72 7.84 20.24
N GLU A 279 20.09 6.67 20.77
CA GLU A 279 19.84 5.35 20.15
C GLU A 279 18.34 5.03 19.97
N THR A 280 17.47 5.63 20.80
CA THR A 280 16.01 5.46 20.72
C THR A 280 15.29 6.80 20.83
N LEU A 281 14.51 7.16 19.81
CA LEU A 281 13.74 8.41 19.76
C LEU A 281 12.29 8.15 20.20
N THR A 282 11.92 8.62 21.39
CA THR A 282 10.54 8.49 21.91
C THR A 282 9.68 9.67 21.46
N LEU A 283 8.86 9.47 20.44
CA LEU A 283 8.01 10.51 19.85
C LEU A 283 6.62 10.55 20.49
N THR A 284 6.32 11.61 21.23
CA THR A 284 4.96 11.85 21.76
C THR A 284 4.12 12.64 20.75
N LEU A 285 2.91 12.15 20.49
CA LEU A 285 1.99 12.65 19.47
C LEU A 285 0.79 13.30 20.15
N GLU A 286 0.79 14.63 20.32
CA GLU A 286 -0.30 15.34 21.00
C GLU A 286 -1.28 15.94 19.99
N GLY A 287 -2.58 15.66 20.16
CA GLY A 287 -3.66 16.40 19.51
C GLY A 287 -4.14 17.55 20.40
N GLN A 288 -4.42 18.72 19.81
CA GLN A 288 -5.11 19.80 20.52
C GLN A 288 -6.60 19.79 20.20
N LYS A 289 -7.43 20.03 21.23
CA LYS A 289 -8.88 20.14 21.05
C LYS A 289 -9.19 21.42 20.29
N ILE A 290 -9.86 21.28 19.14
CA ILE A 290 -10.37 22.39 18.35
C ILE A 290 -11.47 23.09 19.18
N VAL A 291 -11.25 24.36 19.51
CA VAL A 291 -12.23 25.18 20.22
C VAL A 291 -13.14 25.84 19.18
N TYR A 292 -14.30 25.25 18.95
CA TYR A 292 -15.32 25.82 18.08
C TYR A 292 -16.01 27.01 18.77
N PRO A 293 -16.33 28.09 18.04
CA PRO A 293 -17.10 29.20 18.62
C PRO A 293 -18.52 28.73 19.00
N ALA A 294 -19.00 29.18 20.16
CA ALA A 294 -20.33 28.80 20.65
C ALA A 294 -21.46 29.44 19.84
N ILE A 295 -22.46 28.64 19.47
CA ILE A 295 -23.77 29.12 19.04
C ILE A 295 -24.64 29.25 20.29
N ASN A 296 -25.01 30.47 20.66
CA ASN A 296 -25.99 30.75 21.70
C ASN A 296 -27.33 31.06 21.04
N LEU A 297 -28.41 30.47 21.53
CA LEU A 297 -29.75 30.67 20.99
C LEU A 297 -30.73 30.96 22.14
N VAL A 298 -31.53 32.01 21.99
CA VAL A 298 -32.53 32.46 22.94
C VAL A 298 -33.89 32.47 22.27
N ASP A 299 -34.82 31.64 22.74
CA ASP A 299 -36.24 31.78 22.42
C ASP A 299 -36.86 32.86 23.31
N SER A 300 -37.13 34.04 22.75
CA SER A 300 -37.79 35.12 23.48
C SER A 300 -39.31 34.94 23.56
N SER A 301 -39.89 34.11 22.67
CA SER A 301 -41.33 33.84 22.59
C SER A 301 -41.79 32.75 23.55
N LYS A 302 -40.92 31.76 23.82
CA LYS A 302 -41.21 30.48 24.50
C LYS A 302 -42.25 29.63 23.77
N LEU A 303 -42.34 29.77 22.44
CA LEU A 303 -43.30 29.07 21.57
C LEU A 303 -42.66 27.96 20.72
N PHE A 304 -41.33 27.86 20.67
CA PHE A 304 -40.66 26.74 19.99
C PHE A 304 -40.68 25.48 20.86
N THR A 305 -40.94 24.33 20.25
CA THR A 305 -41.00 23.02 20.92
C THR A 305 -39.67 22.28 20.86
N SER A 306 -38.88 22.49 19.82
CA SER A 306 -37.51 21.97 19.69
C SER A 306 -36.70 22.75 18.66
N PHE A 307 -35.38 22.52 18.71
CA PHE A 307 -34.43 23.00 17.71
C PHE A 307 -33.63 21.82 17.16
N ASP A 308 -33.50 21.72 15.83
CA ASP A 308 -32.55 20.82 15.19
C ASP A 308 -31.42 21.65 14.56
N LEU A 309 -30.22 21.08 14.46
CA LEU A 309 -29.08 21.70 13.80
C LEU A 309 -28.53 20.77 12.72
N SER A 310 -28.22 21.31 11.54
CA SER A 310 -27.60 20.60 10.44
C SER A 310 -26.36 21.35 9.94
N SER A 311 -25.25 20.64 9.83
CA SER A 311 -24.02 21.07 9.16
C SER A 311 -23.39 19.89 8.41
N SER A 312 -22.41 20.13 7.53
CA SER A 312 -21.69 19.03 6.86
C SER A 312 -20.84 18.20 7.82
N THR A 313 -20.38 18.79 8.92
CA THR A 313 -19.50 18.17 9.93
C THR A 313 -20.30 17.40 10.97
N THR A 314 -21.41 17.96 11.47
CA THR A 314 -22.22 17.31 12.52
C THR A 314 -23.34 16.43 11.99
N GLY A 315 -23.68 16.53 10.70
CA GLY A 315 -24.95 16.05 10.17
C GLY A 315 -26.14 16.76 10.82
N ARG A 316 -27.36 16.19 10.65
CA ARG A 316 -28.57 16.67 11.34
C ARG A 316 -28.65 16.08 12.75
N LYS A 317 -28.47 16.90 13.77
CA LYS A 317 -28.79 16.60 15.17
C LYS A 317 -30.18 17.15 15.49
N ASN A 318 -31.04 16.34 16.11
CA ASN A 318 -32.38 16.74 16.52
C ASN A 318 -32.42 17.08 18.02
N ASN A 319 -33.30 18.00 18.43
CA ASN A 319 -33.46 18.44 19.83
C ASN A 319 -32.14 18.93 20.48
N VAL A 320 -31.43 19.80 19.78
CA VAL A 320 -30.15 20.38 20.21
C VAL A 320 -30.35 21.36 21.37
N THR A 321 -29.53 21.21 22.40
CA THR A 321 -29.41 22.16 23.51
C THR A 321 -28.33 23.20 23.17
N PHE A 322 -28.55 24.46 23.55
CA PHE A 322 -27.58 25.55 23.39
C PHE A 322 -27.01 25.99 24.76
N PRO A 323 -25.74 26.46 24.84
CA PRO A 323 -24.81 26.71 23.74
C PRO A 323 -24.33 25.45 23.02
N PHE A 324 -24.07 25.57 21.71
CA PHE A 324 -23.60 24.47 20.85
C PHE A 324 -22.21 24.78 20.29
N GLU A 325 -21.24 23.89 20.52
CA GLU A 325 -19.80 24.12 20.32
C GLU A 325 -19.14 23.00 19.49
N GLU A 326 -19.78 22.54 18.40
CA GLU A 326 -19.27 21.45 17.55
C GLU A 326 -19.13 21.81 16.05
N VAL A 327 -19.30 23.09 15.68
CA VAL A 327 -19.28 23.52 14.27
C VAL A 327 -17.96 24.26 13.94
N PRO A 328 -17.17 23.77 12.97
CA PRO A 328 -16.07 24.52 12.36
C PRO A 328 -16.45 25.92 11.86
N THR A 329 -15.53 26.86 12.03
CA THR A 329 -15.59 28.18 11.39
C THR A 329 -15.67 28.05 9.86
N SER A 330 -16.34 28.99 9.21
CA SER A 330 -16.62 29.00 7.75
C SER A 330 -17.55 27.88 7.24
N GLU A 331 -18.08 27.02 8.11
CA GLU A 331 -19.08 26.02 7.71
C GLU A 331 -20.49 26.63 7.60
N LYS A 332 -21.29 26.17 6.64
CA LYS A 332 -22.72 26.53 6.57
C LYS A 332 -23.52 25.72 7.60
N VAL A 333 -24.07 26.41 8.60
CA VAL A 333 -25.01 25.87 9.59
C VAL A 333 -26.43 26.14 9.12
N THR A 334 -27.34 25.21 9.37
CA THR A 334 -28.79 25.42 9.30
C THR A 334 -29.44 25.00 10.61
N ILE A 335 -30.19 25.90 11.24
CA ILE A 335 -30.97 25.62 12.44
C ILE A 335 -32.44 25.54 12.03
N TYR A 336 -33.14 24.52 12.52
CA TYR A 336 -34.57 24.31 12.32
C TYR A 336 -35.28 24.57 13.65
N ALA A 337 -36.05 25.65 13.73
CA ALA A 337 -36.91 25.96 14.87
C ALA A 337 -38.30 25.37 14.63
N ASN A 338 -38.74 24.46 15.50
CA ASN A 338 -40.02 23.78 15.40
C ASN A 338 -41.04 24.43 16.34
N ALA A 339 -42.26 24.68 15.87
CA ALA A 339 -43.35 25.20 16.69
C ALA A 339 -44.71 24.62 16.28
N LYS A 340 -45.67 24.55 17.20
CA LYS A 340 -47.01 24.01 16.91
C LYS A 340 -47.78 24.94 15.99
N LYS A 341 -48.24 24.42 14.84
CA LYS A 341 -48.84 25.18 13.75
C LYS A 341 -50.02 26.06 14.16
N ASP A 342 -50.88 25.54 15.04
CA ASP A 342 -52.09 26.25 15.47
C ASP A 342 -51.81 27.35 16.52
N THR A 343 -50.58 27.48 17.00
CA THR A 343 -50.23 28.37 18.12
C THR A 343 -49.44 29.63 17.72
N VAL A 344 -48.85 29.66 16.53
CA VAL A 344 -47.92 30.72 16.10
C VAL A 344 -48.35 31.37 14.79
N ASP A 345 -48.07 32.67 14.64
CA ASP A 345 -48.17 33.36 13.35
C ASP A 345 -46.81 33.31 12.64
N THR A 346 -46.70 32.45 11.63
CA THR A 346 -45.46 32.24 10.87
C THR A 346 -44.99 33.48 10.10
N SER A 347 -45.85 34.47 9.86
CA SER A 347 -45.48 35.72 9.20
C SER A 347 -44.67 36.66 10.10
N THR A 348 -44.68 36.42 11.42
CA THR A 348 -44.03 37.25 12.45
C THR A 348 -42.66 36.74 12.88
N PHE A 349 -42.21 35.59 12.36
CA PHE A 349 -40.94 34.99 12.71
C PHE A 349 -39.75 35.91 12.38
N LYS A 350 -38.90 36.17 13.39
CA LYS A 350 -37.70 36.99 13.26
C LYS A 350 -36.51 36.27 13.90
N VAL A 351 -35.36 36.44 13.26
CA VAL A 351 -34.05 36.04 13.77
C VAL A 351 -33.21 37.31 13.92
N GLU A 352 -32.84 37.64 15.15
CA GLU A 352 -31.83 38.66 15.43
C GLU A 352 -30.49 37.96 15.69
N SER A 353 -29.38 38.53 15.20
CA SER A 353 -28.04 37.98 15.38
C SER A 353 -27.08 39.03 15.92
N SER A 354 -26.13 38.60 16.74
CA SER A 354 -24.99 39.42 17.16
C SER A 354 -23.99 39.70 16.03
N LEU A 355 -24.08 39.01 14.89
CA LEU A 355 -23.24 39.26 13.73
C LEU A 355 -23.78 40.43 12.91
N LYS A 356 -22.92 41.41 12.65
CA LYS A 356 -23.15 42.37 11.57
C LYS A 356 -23.00 41.66 10.23
N ASP A 357 -23.79 42.08 9.24
CA ASP A 357 -23.66 41.73 7.82
C ASP A 357 -23.85 40.23 7.46
N THR A 358 -24.44 39.42 8.34
CA THR A 358 -24.76 38.02 8.03
C THR A 358 -26.16 37.89 7.43
N THR A 359 -26.24 37.45 6.16
CA THR A 359 -27.52 37.15 5.51
C THR A 359 -28.15 35.88 6.07
N ILE A 360 -29.25 36.03 6.82
CA ILE A 360 -30.03 34.91 7.36
C ILE A 360 -31.19 34.61 6.40
N THR A 361 -31.08 33.52 5.63
CA THR A 361 -32.18 33.07 4.77
C THR A 361 -33.18 32.26 5.59
N VAL A 362 -34.40 32.77 5.76
CA VAL A 362 -35.50 32.04 6.39
C VAL A 362 -36.29 31.27 5.33
N THR A 363 -36.52 29.98 5.55
CA THR A 363 -37.46 29.16 4.78
C THR A 363 -38.40 28.41 5.73
N GLY A 364 -39.69 28.71 5.65
CA GLY A 364 -40.72 27.98 6.40
C GLY A 364 -41.28 26.84 5.57
N ASP A 365 -41.32 25.63 6.15
CA ASP A 365 -42.04 24.49 5.58
C ASP A 365 -43.34 24.25 6.35
N GLN A 366 -44.42 24.02 5.61
CA GLN A 366 -45.80 23.96 6.11
C GLN A 366 -46.21 22.52 6.37
N GLY A 367 -45.59 21.90 7.37
CA GLY A 367 -45.93 20.56 7.85
C GLY A 367 -47.40 20.41 8.26
N TYR A 368 -47.85 19.15 8.37
CA TYR A 368 -49.25 18.82 8.70
C TYR A 368 -49.63 19.06 10.18
N SER A 369 -48.66 19.09 11.11
CA SER A 369 -48.90 19.31 12.56
C SER A 369 -48.08 20.46 13.15
N ASP A 370 -46.82 20.56 12.75
CA ASP A 370 -45.86 21.55 13.24
C ASP A 370 -45.31 22.37 12.07
N VAL A 371 -44.97 23.63 12.36
CA VAL A 371 -44.23 24.49 11.44
C VAL A 371 -42.75 24.34 11.74
N GLN A 372 -41.97 24.04 10.70
CA GLN A 372 -40.52 24.04 10.76
C GLN A 372 -39.99 25.29 10.05
N MET A 373 -39.33 26.17 10.80
CA MET A 373 -38.65 27.36 10.27
C MET A 373 -37.16 27.08 10.23
N ALA A 374 -36.61 26.93 9.03
CA ALA A 374 -35.17 26.77 8.84
C ALA A 374 -34.53 28.13 8.61
N PHE A 375 -33.36 28.35 9.20
CA PHE A 375 -32.50 29.48 8.89
C PHE A 375 -31.04 29.06 8.82
N SER A 376 -30.30 29.59 7.84
CA SER A 376 -28.89 29.27 7.62
C SER A 376 -27.96 30.47 7.79
N PHE A 377 -26.74 30.21 8.25
CA PHE A 377 -25.63 31.17 8.29
C PHE A 377 -24.29 30.45 8.07
N VAL A 378 -23.22 31.21 7.84
CA VAL A 378 -21.85 30.68 7.81
C VAL A 378 -21.20 30.93 9.18
N MET A 379 -20.59 29.91 9.76
CA MET A 379 -20.09 29.95 11.14
C MET A 379 -18.95 30.97 11.27
N PRO A 380 -19.08 32.01 12.12
CA PRO A 380 -18.04 33.03 12.31
C PRO A 380 -16.83 32.51 13.11
N ASN A 381 -15.73 33.28 13.12
CA ASN A 381 -14.53 33.00 13.92
C ASN A 381 -14.68 33.34 15.43
N SER A 382 -15.86 33.74 15.88
CA SER A 382 -16.16 34.17 17.26
C SER A 382 -17.54 33.67 17.66
N PRO A 383 -17.86 33.47 18.96
CA PRO A 383 -19.19 33.06 19.39
C PRO A 383 -20.31 33.94 18.81
N ILE A 384 -21.42 33.30 18.44
CA ILE A 384 -22.62 33.94 17.91
C ILE A 384 -23.75 33.85 18.94
N SER A 385 -24.54 34.91 19.05
CA SER A 385 -25.81 34.91 19.77
C SER A 385 -26.96 35.17 18.80
N LEU A 386 -27.99 34.33 18.90
CA LEU A 386 -29.20 34.37 18.10
C LEU A 386 -30.40 34.55 19.02
N THR A 387 -31.25 35.53 18.74
CA THR A 387 -32.55 35.69 19.39
C THR A 387 -33.64 35.34 18.39
N LEU A 388 -34.50 34.38 18.75
CA LEU A 388 -35.65 33.97 17.96
C LEU A 388 -36.92 34.49 18.61
N SER A 389 -37.75 35.15 17.81
CA SER A 389 -39.08 35.58 18.21
C SER A 389 -40.12 35.21 17.16
N ILE A 390 -41.30 34.79 17.62
CA ILE A 390 -42.50 34.60 16.81
C ILE A 390 -43.71 34.96 17.67
N ASP A 391 -44.69 35.63 17.10
CA ASP A 391 -45.89 36.01 17.81
C ASP A 391 -46.87 34.83 17.90
N LYS A 392 -47.61 34.78 19.02
CA LYS A 392 -48.69 33.82 19.18
C LYS A 392 -49.80 34.15 18.19
N LYS A 393 -50.31 33.16 17.47
CA LYS A 393 -51.44 33.35 16.55
C LYS A 393 -52.61 33.95 17.32
N ALA A 394 -53.18 35.04 16.81
CA ALA A 394 -54.42 35.58 17.35
C ALA A 394 -55.48 34.49 17.24
N VAL A 395 -56.00 34.04 18.39
CA VAL A 395 -57.25 33.28 18.40
C VAL A 395 -58.32 34.30 18.06
N GLU A 396 -58.78 34.30 16.82
CA GLU A 396 -60.12 34.82 16.55
C GLU A 396 -61.04 34.02 17.48
N GLU A 397 -61.64 34.69 18.46
CA GLU A 397 -62.77 34.12 19.18
C GLU A 397 -63.86 33.89 18.12
N GLU A 398 -63.93 32.66 17.60
CA GLU A 398 -65.09 32.22 16.84
C GLU A 398 -66.31 32.61 17.65
N ASN A 399 -67.14 33.48 17.07
CA ASN A 399 -68.28 34.08 17.73
C ASN A 399 -69.22 32.95 18.17
N THR A 400 -69.10 32.51 19.43
CA THR A 400 -69.92 31.47 20.04
C THR A 400 -71.30 32.03 20.35
N ASN A 401 -72.00 32.47 19.30
CA ASN A 401 -73.45 32.55 19.32
C ASN A 401 -73.96 31.13 19.61
N PRO A 402 -74.59 30.88 20.77
CA PRO A 402 -75.08 29.56 21.10
C PRO A 402 -76.28 29.26 20.20
N LEU A 403 -76.04 28.50 19.12
CA LEU A 403 -77.07 27.87 18.32
C LEU A 403 -77.80 26.85 19.21
N ALA A 404 -78.88 27.30 19.84
CA ALA A 404 -79.79 26.47 20.61
C ALA A 404 -80.59 25.55 19.67
N LEU A 405 -79.94 24.49 19.19
CA LEU A 405 -80.59 23.41 18.46
C LEU A 405 -81.35 22.51 19.45
N SER A 406 -82.65 22.77 19.57
CA SER A 406 -83.59 21.83 20.17
C SER A 406 -83.74 20.62 19.26
N MET A 407 -83.10 19.50 19.60
CA MET A 407 -83.33 18.21 18.96
C MET A 407 -83.98 17.26 19.96
N ASP A 408 -85.30 17.15 19.88
CA ASP A 408 -86.04 16.11 20.57
C ASP A 408 -85.80 14.75 19.90
N GLN A 409 -85.54 13.74 20.73
CA GLN A 409 -85.64 12.30 20.46
C GLN A 409 -84.88 11.71 19.26
N TYR A 410 -83.79 11.00 19.59
CA TYR A 410 -83.39 9.79 18.86
C TYR A 410 -83.35 8.61 19.85
N GLN A 411 -83.97 7.49 19.49
CA GLN A 411 -83.70 6.20 20.14
C GLN A 411 -82.53 5.51 19.44
N LEU A 412 -81.66 4.90 20.24
CA LEU A 412 -80.56 4.05 19.78
C LEU A 412 -80.94 2.59 20.09
N GLU A 413 -81.39 1.85 19.07
CA GLU A 413 -81.59 0.41 19.20
C GLU A 413 -80.24 -0.30 19.26
N TYR A 414 -79.98 -1.02 20.35
CA TYR A 414 -78.88 -1.97 20.45
C TYR A 414 -79.47 -3.38 20.47
N ASN A 415 -79.32 -4.10 19.35
CA ASN A 415 -79.64 -5.52 19.27
C ASN A 415 -78.41 -6.32 19.71
N PHE A 416 -78.49 -6.96 20.88
CA PHE A 416 -77.54 -8.00 21.29
C PHE A 416 -78.31 -9.30 21.52
N ASP A 417 -77.79 -10.39 20.97
CA ASP A 417 -78.48 -11.67 20.92
C ASP A 417 -78.62 -12.27 22.33
N GLY A 418 -79.88 -12.44 22.78
CA GLY A 418 -80.23 -13.39 23.84
C GLY A 418 -79.93 -13.02 25.30
N SER A 419 -80.43 -11.86 25.81
CA SER A 419 -81.08 -11.80 27.14
C SER A 419 -81.61 -10.40 27.49
N ASP A 420 -82.91 -10.30 27.80
CA ASP A 420 -83.55 -9.04 28.18
C ASP A 420 -83.15 -8.57 29.59
N GLN A 421 -82.40 -7.47 29.70
CA GLN A 421 -82.48 -6.56 30.85
C GLN A 421 -82.38 -5.09 30.42
N TYR A 422 -83.42 -4.32 30.76
CA TYR A 422 -83.48 -2.88 30.54
C TYR A 422 -82.91 -2.16 31.75
N VAL A 423 -81.90 -1.31 31.55
CA VAL A 423 -81.41 -0.37 32.56
C VAL A 423 -81.67 1.05 32.04
N GLN A 424 -82.71 1.69 32.58
CA GLN A 424 -83.04 3.07 32.30
C GLN A 424 -82.15 3.99 33.16
N THR A 425 -81.39 4.89 32.55
CA THR A 425 -80.63 5.92 33.26
C THR A 425 -80.95 7.31 32.70
N ASP A 426 -81.56 8.15 33.54
CA ASP A 426 -81.77 9.56 33.21
C ASP A 426 -80.45 10.33 33.39
N GLY A 427 -79.79 10.65 32.27
CA GLY A 427 -78.55 11.42 32.24
C GLY A 427 -78.60 12.51 31.18
N LYS A 428 -78.54 13.79 31.59
CA LYS A 428 -78.35 14.91 30.66
C LYS A 428 -76.90 14.97 30.21
N PHE A 429 -76.64 14.73 28.93
CA PHE A 429 -75.32 14.91 28.33
C PHE A 429 -75.20 16.27 27.66
N SER A 430 -74.06 16.93 27.84
CA SER A 430 -73.63 18.09 27.06
C SER A 430 -72.62 17.65 26.01
N LEU A 431 -72.88 17.93 24.73
CA LEU A 431 -71.89 17.72 23.67
C LEU A 431 -70.72 18.69 23.86
N GLY A 432 -69.48 18.19 23.70
CA GLY A 432 -68.29 19.04 23.71
C GLY A 432 -66.98 18.42 24.19
N LYS A 433 -66.93 17.14 24.60
CA LYS A 433 -65.67 16.47 24.98
C LYS A 433 -65.57 15.02 24.49
N THR A 434 -64.44 14.69 23.90
CA THR A 434 -64.01 13.33 23.61
C THR A 434 -63.93 12.51 24.90
N ILE A 435 -64.62 11.38 24.95
CA ILE A 435 -64.58 10.47 26.10
C ILE A 435 -63.29 9.64 26.02
N TYR A 436 -62.33 9.94 26.91
CA TYR A 436 -61.22 9.03 27.20
C TYR A 436 -61.67 8.04 28.28
N LEU A 437 -61.86 6.78 27.90
CA LEU A 437 -62.02 5.68 28.86
C LEU A 437 -60.68 5.39 29.56
N HIS A 438 -60.41 6.14 30.63
CA HIS A 438 -59.35 5.78 31.57
C HIS A 438 -59.81 4.57 32.41
N SER A 439 -59.21 3.40 32.16
CA SER A 439 -59.30 2.27 33.08
C SER A 439 -58.44 2.52 34.32
N LEU A 440 -58.98 3.25 35.29
CA LEU A 440 -58.47 3.28 36.65
C LEU A 440 -58.81 1.95 37.33
N LEU A 441 -57.79 1.11 37.52
CA LEU A 441 -57.81 0.06 38.54
C LEU A 441 -56.84 0.48 39.64
N THR A 442 -57.39 1.08 40.70
CA THR A 442 -56.67 1.33 41.94
C THR A 442 -56.52 0.03 42.71
N GLU A 443 -55.29 -0.26 43.10
CA GLU A 443 -54.88 -1.42 43.88
C GLU A 443 -55.23 -1.21 45.36
N GLU A 444 -56.31 -1.83 45.87
CA GLU A 444 -56.45 -2.08 47.31
C GLU A 444 -57.49 -3.16 47.66
N GLN A 445 -57.16 -3.95 48.69
CA GLN A 445 -58.02 -4.86 49.47
C GLN A 445 -58.62 -6.10 48.78
N PHE A 446 -57.90 -7.24 48.87
CA PHE A 446 -58.51 -8.56 49.02
C PHE A 446 -57.72 -9.43 50.01
N THR A 447 -58.21 -9.51 51.26
CA THR A 447 -57.84 -10.56 52.22
C THR A 447 -58.88 -11.67 52.20
N GLY A 448 -58.53 -12.87 51.73
CA GLY A 448 -59.46 -14.01 51.77
C GLY A 448 -58.95 -15.25 51.04
N ASN A 449 -58.69 -16.32 51.80
CA ASN A 449 -58.31 -17.62 51.23
C ASN A 449 -59.46 -18.27 50.45
N SER A 450 -59.21 -18.72 49.22
CA SER A 450 -59.59 -20.07 48.76
C SER A 450 -59.07 -20.37 47.34
N MET A 451 -58.78 -21.65 47.07
CA MET A 451 -58.25 -22.10 45.77
C MET A 451 -59.36 -22.26 44.73
N VAL A 452 -59.23 -21.66 43.54
CA VAL A 452 -59.73 -22.26 42.29
C VAL A 452 -58.74 -22.03 41.14
N LYS A 453 -58.55 -23.11 40.36
CA LYS A 453 -57.74 -23.29 39.16
C LYS A 453 -57.74 -22.12 38.15
N SER A 454 -56.54 -21.78 37.67
CA SER A 454 -56.22 -21.40 36.28
C SER A 454 -57.33 -20.77 35.42
N GLY A 455 -57.57 -19.46 35.59
CA GLY A 455 -58.32 -18.65 34.63
C GLY A 455 -57.39 -18.00 33.60
N TYR A 456 -57.59 -18.28 32.32
CA TYR A 456 -57.00 -17.49 31.23
C TYR A 456 -57.96 -16.36 30.85
N TYR A 457 -57.51 -15.11 30.91
CA TYR A 457 -58.25 -13.99 30.35
C TYR A 457 -57.95 -13.87 28.85
N PHE A 458 -58.99 -13.98 28.02
CA PHE A 458 -58.88 -13.77 26.57
C PHE A 458 -59.37 -12.37 26.21
N PHE A 459 -58.46 -11.52 25.75
CA PHE A 459 -58.81 -10.26 25.09
C PHE A 459 -58.62 -10.42 23.59
N GLY A 460 -59.73 -10.64 22.86
CA GLY A 460 -59.73 -10.69 21.41
C GLY A 460 -60.03 -9.31 20.83
N PHE A 461 -59.03 -8.63 20.29
CA PHE A 461 -59.24 -7.44 19.46
C PHE A 461 -59.31 -7.84 18.00
N GLN A 462 -60.44 -7.55 17.35
CA GLN A 462 -60.69 -7.87 15.95
C GLN A 462 -60.46 -6.63 15.10
N PHE A 463 -59.33 -6.57 14.39
CA PHE A 463 -59.03 -5.46 13.49
C PHE A 463 -59.71 -5.69 12.14
N VAL A 464 -60.74 -4.90 11.85
CA VAL A 464 -61.41 -4.87 10.55
C VAL A 464 -60.87 -3.69 9.76
N ARG A 465 -60.27 -3.95 8.59
CA ARG A 465 -59.94 -2.92 7.60
C ARG A 465 -60.92 -3.04 6.45
N ALA A 466 -61.81 -2.06 6.30
CA ALA A 466 -62.57 -1.89 5.07
C ALA A 466 -61.68 -1.23 4.00
N ASP A 467 -61.79 -1.68 2.76
CA ASP A 467 -61.36 -0.89 1.60
C ASP A 467 -62.37 0.23 1.30
N TRP A 468 -62.08 1.12 0.34
CA TRP A 468 -63.02 2.23 0.02
C TRP A 468 -64.39 1.72 -0.44
N GLN A 469 -64.47 0.48 -0.92
CA GLN A 469 -65.67 -0.13 -1.50
C GLN A 469 -66.46 -0.96 -0.47
N GLY A 470 -66.07 -0.92 0.81
CA GLY A 470 -66.83 -1.50 1.91
C GLY A 470 -66.76 -3.02 2.01
N LYS A 471 -65.85 -3.70 1.32
CA LYS A 471 -65.67 -5.15 1.48
C LYS A 471 -64.79 -5.47 2.68
N VAL A 472 -65.37 -6.17 3.65
CA VAL A 472 -64.64 -6.73 4.79
C VAL A 472 -63.81 -7.93 4.34
N GLN A 473 -62.49 -7.84 4.42
CA GLN A 473 -61.59 -8.99 4.30
C GLN A 473 -61.01 -9.37 5.67
N GLN A 474 -61.02 -10.66 5.98
CA GLN A 474 -60.53 -11.20 7.25
C GLN A 474 -59.00 -11.34 7.21
N VAL A 475 -58.30 -10.43 7.89
CA VAL A 475 -56.82 -10.42 7.92
C VAL A 475 -56.27 -11.22 9.10
N GLY A 476 -56.17 -12.54 8.91
CA GLY A 476 -55.34 -13.42 9.75
C GLY A 476 -55.98 -14.01 11.01
N LYS A 477 -55.24 -14.95 11.63
CA LYS A 477 -55.61 -15.69 12.84
C LYS A 477 -54.42 -15.72 13.80
N LEU A 478 -54.69 -15.63 15.11
CA LEU A 478 -53.68 -15.37 16.14
C LEU A 478 -52.65 -16.51 16.30
N VAL A 479 -51.38 -16.17 16.55
CA VAL A 479 -50.33 -17.10 16.98
C VAL A 479 -50.22 -17.09 18.52
N LYS A 480 -50.05 -18.28 19.12
CA LYS A 480 -49.85 -18.46 20.57
C LYS A 480 -48.38 -18.24 20.93
N ILE A 481 -48.09 -17.39 21.91
CA ILE A 481 -46.74 -17.20 22.46
C ILE A 481 -46.69 -17.74 23.88
N THR A 482 -45.63 -18.49 24.21
CA THR A 482 -45.32 -18.98 25.57
C THR A 482 -43.81 -18.81 25.79
N SER A 483 -43.38 -18.29 26.94
CA SER A 483 -42.09 -17.60 27.13
C SER A 483 -40.94 -18.46 27.70
N TYR A 484 -39.68 -18.10 27.35
CA TYR A 484 -38.43 -18.06 28.15
C TYR A 484 -37.24 -17.63 27.22
N ASN A 485 -36.16 -17.03 27.76
CA ASN A 485 -35.02 -16.28 27.12
C ASN A 485 -34.38 -16.85 25.80
N GLN A 486 -33.70 -16.10 24.91
CA GLN A 486 -33.26 -14.67 24.89
C GLN A 486 -33.47 -13.93 23.50
N VAL A 487 -33.14 -12.62 23.40
CA VAL A 487 -33.33 -11.63 22.28
C VAL A 487 -33.35 -12.15 20.82
N SER A 488 -34.31 -11.67 20.01
CA SER A 488 -34.20 -11.59 18.53
C SER A 488 -35.17 -10.57 17.90
N SER A 489 -34.78 -9.96 16.77
CA SER A 489 -35.63 -9.13 15.91
C SER A 489 -36.29 -9.97 14.82
N VAL A 490 -37.57 -9.73 14.51
CA VAL A 490 -38.36 -10.58 13.61
C VAL A 490 -38.89 -9.77 12.42
N LEU A 491 -38.66 -10.29 11.20
CA LEU A 491 -39.16 -9.73 9.95
C LEU A 491 -40.43 -10.47 9.52
N LEU A 492 -41.55 -9.75 9.39
CA LEU A 492 -42.82 -10.25 8.85
C LEU A 492 -43.32 -9.25 7.81
N ASN A 493 -43.56 -9.73 6.58
CA ASN A 493 -44.04 -8.94 5.43
C ASN A 493 -43.33 -7.57 5.27
N ASN A 494 -41.99 -7.58 5.20
CA ASN A 494 -41.14 -6.40 5.01
C ASN A 494 -41.29 -5.25 6.03
N THR A 495 -41.91 -5.50 7.19
CA THR A 495 -42.06 -4.49 8.24
C THR A 495 -41.33 -4.93 9.51
N TYR A 496 -40.52 -4.03 10.09
CA TYR A 496 -39.84 -4.25 11.35
C TYR A 496 -40.73 -3.83 12.53
N TYR A 497 -40.82 -4.71 13.53
CA TYR A 497 -41.52 -4.43 14.79
C TYR A 497 -40.52 -4.48 15.95
N SER A 498 -40.49 -3.40 16.73
CA SER A 498 -39.62 -3.25 17.91
C SER A 498 -40.48 -3.09 19.15
N PHE A 499 -40.15 -3.83 20.22
CA PHE A 499 -40.88 -3.80 21.48
C PHE A 499 -39.98 -3.23 22.58
N PHE A 500 -40.45 -2.21 23.28
CA PHE A 500 -39.79 -1.65 24.45
C PHE A 500 -40.53 -2.08 25.72
N SER A 501 -39.79 -2.68 26.64
CA SER A 501 -40.23 -3.03 28.00
C SER A 501 -39.19 -2.50 28.98
N LYS A 502 -39.61 -2.08 30.18
CA LYS A 502 -38.68 -1.66 31.23
C LYS A 502 -37.88 -2.82 31.84
N GLU A 503 -38.30 -4.06 31.61
CA GLU A 503 -37.57 -5.28 32.00
C GLU A 503 -37.53 -6.32 30.86
N PRO A 504 -36.55 -7.25 30.83
CA PRO A 504 -36.19 -8.02 29.62
C PRO A 504 -37.22 -9.06 29.17
N LEU A 505 -37.27 -9.35 27.86
CA LEU A 505 -38.29 -10.21 27.24
C LEU A 505 -37.74 -11.08 26.10
N THR A 506 -38.46 -12.15 25.74
CA THR A 506 -38.15 -13.02 24.57
C THR A 506 -39.39 -13.69 24.02
N VAL A 507 -39.42 -13.84 22.69
CA VAL A 507 -40.51 -14.40 21.91
C VAL A 507 -40.07 -15.73 21.29
N LYS A 508 -40.96 -16.73 21.30
CA LYS A 508 -40.81 -17.98 20.54
C LYS A 508 -41.82 -17.97 19.39
N ILE A 509 -41.37 -18.28 18.17
CA ILE A 509 -42.22 -18.30 16.97
C ILE A 509 -42.21 -19.70 16.38
N ASP A 510 -43.37 -20.35 16.40
CA ASP A 510 -43.59 -21.61 15.69
C ASP A 510 -44.13 -21.27 14.28
N VAL A 511 -43.30 -21.50 13.25
CA VAL A 511 -43.68 -21.28 11.84
C VAL A 511 -44.41 -22.52 11.34
N PHE A 512 -45.70 -22.36 11.04
CA PHE A 512 -46.47 -23.38 10.33
C PHE A 512 -46.33 -23.14 8.82
N GLU A 513 -45.46 -23.91 8.16
CA GLU A 513 -45.50 -24.02 6.70
C GLU A 513 -46.82 -24.66 6.27
N ASN A 514 -47.74 -23.82 5.77
CA ASN A 514 -48.85 -24.28 4.98
C ASN A 514 -48.74 -23.72 3.56
N SER A 515 -48.50 -24.65 2.63
CA SER A 515 -48.70 -24.54 1.19
C SER A 515 -47.97 -23.43 0.41
N LYS A 516 -46.92 -23.88 -0.29
CA LYS A 516 -46.60 -23.53 -1.70
C LYS A 516 -46.68 -22.05 -2.09
N PHE A 517 -45.52 -21.41 -2.20
CA PHE A 517 -45.29 -20.41 -3.25
C PHE A 517 -44.19 -20.85 -4.19
N LYS A 518 -44.23 -20.28 -5.40
CA LYS A 518 -43.24 -20.42 -6.46
C LYS A 518 -42.46 -19.11 -6.57
#